data_AF-A0A2L0EXN8-F1
#
_entry.id   AF-A0A2L0EXN8-F1
#
_cell.length_a   1.000
_cell.length_b   1.000
_cell.length_c   1.000
_cell.angle_alpha   90.00
_cell.angle_beta   90.00
_cell.angle_gamma   90.00
#
_symmetry.space_group_name_H-M   'P 1'
#
loop_
_entity.id
_entity.type
_entity.pdbx_description
1 polymer ?
#
loop_
_entity_poly.entity_id
_entity_poly.type
_entity_poly.pdbx_seq_one_letter_code
_entity_poly.pdbx_strand_id
1 'polypeptide(L)'
;MLAGALLGAGCGKTMSEDDCRRVGDAMRAAWKAELKRVAPAEAGGSGNAAVVLEGEGERLSAEWTLDCKRELAGSEVDPGELDCLTRAKTLEELRGCAAP
;
A
#
# COMPACT_ATOMS: atom_id res chain seq x y z
N MET A 1 37.89 12.36 -25.78
CA MET A 1 38.02 10.91 -25.54
C MET A 1 37.15 10.59 -24.33
N LEU A 2 35.91 10.14 -24.57
CA LEU A 2 35.44 8.76 -24.33
C LEU A 2 35.25 8.42 -22.84
N ALA A 3 34.01 8.52 -22.38
CA ALA A 3 33.30 7.62 -21.45
C ALA A 3 31.88 8.19 -21.31
N GLY A 4 30.80 7.61 -21.86
CA GLY A 4 30.52 6.19 -21.94
C GLY A 4 29.94 5.70 -20.61
N ALA A 5 28.80 6.26 -20.20
CA ALA A 5 27.95 5.68 -19.15
C ALA A 5 26.52 5.66 -19.68
N LEU A 6 26.18 4.54 -20.31
CA LEU A 6 24.81 4.05 -20.47
C LEU A 6 24.24 3.83 -19.07
N LEU A 7 23.72 4.87 -18.43
CA LEU A 7 22.90 4.70 -17.23
C LEU A 7 21.53 4.27 -17.72
N GLY A 8 21.21 3.01 -17.41
CA GLY A 8 20.18 2.19 -18.04
C GLY A 8 18.91 2.93 -18.41
N ALA A 9 18.37 2.57 -19.57
CA ALA A 9 16.93 2.48 -19.70
C ALA A 9 16.46 1.63 -18.50
N GLY A 10 16.03 2.29 -17.43
CA GLY A 10 15.39 1.62 -16.32
C GLY A 10 14.25 0.87 -16.94
N CYS A 11 14.26 -0.46 -16.86
CA CYS A 11 13.08 -1.25 -17.15
C CYS A 11 12.04 -0.81 -16.11
N GLY A 12 11.26 0.21 -16.44
CA GLY A 12 10.15 0.64 -15.62
C GLY A 12 9.24 -0.57 -15.39
N LYS A 13 8.78 -0.75 -14.15
CA LYS A 13 7.86 -1.84 -13.87
C LYS A 13 6.49 -1.36 -14.31
N THR A 14 5.82 -2.15 -15.14
CA THR A 14 4.41 -1.90 -15.44
C THR A 14 3.58 -2.39 -14.27
N MET A 15 2.69 -1.53 -13.75
CA MET A 15 1.73 -1.92 -12.73
C MET A 15 0.78 -2.97 -13.32
N SER A 16 0.77 -4.18 -12.74
CA SER A 16 -0.18 -5.23 -13.09
C SER A 16 -1.40 -5.21 -12.15
N GLU A 17 -2.48 -5.88 -12.55
CA GLU A 17 -3.63 -6.08 -11.64
C GLU A 17 -3.26 -6.85 -10.36
N ASP A 18 -2.26 -7.74 -10.45
CA ASP A 18 -1.73 -8.47 -9.30
C ASP A 18 -0.93 -7.55 -8.37
N ASP A 19 -0.16 -6.61 -8.93
CA ASP A 19 0.53 -5.59 -8.14
C ASP A 19 -0.47 -4.68 -7.42
N CYS A 20 -1.57 -4.30 -8.09
CA CYS A 20 -2.68 -3.62 -7.43
C CYS A 20 -3.18 -4.44 -6.23
N ARG A 21 -3.57 -5.70 -6.45
CA ARG A 21 -4.07 -6.54 -5.34
C ARG A 21 -3.09 -6.59 -4.15
N ARG A 22 -1.79 -6.73 -4.43
CA ARG A 22 -0.74 -6.80 -3.40
C ARG A 22 -0.63 -5.52 -2.58
N VAL A 23 -0.69 -4.35 -3.20
CA VAL A 23 -0.65 -3.08 -2.47
C VAL A 23 -1.94 -2.89 -1.65
N GLY A 24 -3.10 -3.20 -2.23
CA GLY A 24 -4.37 -3.19 -1.49
C GLY A 24 -4.34 -4.08 -0.24
N ASP A 25 -3.79 -5.30 -0.35
CA ASP A 25 -3.59 -6.22 0.76
C ASP A 25 -2.61 -5.66 1.81
N ALA A 26 -1.51 -5.02 1.38
CA ALA A 26 -0.56 -4.37 2.27
C ALA A 26 -1.20 -3.20 3.05
N MET A 27 -2.01 -2.37 2.39
CA MET A 27 -2.76 -1.29 3.04
C MET A 27 -3.74 -1.83 4.09
N ARG A 28 -4.47 -2.90 3.77
CA ARG A 28 -5.37 -3.56 4.74
C ARG A 28 -4.60 -4.13 5.92
N ALA A 29 -3.45 -4.73 5.68
CA ALA A 29 -2.60 -5.28 6.73
C ALA A 29 -2.07 -4.17 7.66
N ALA A 30 -1.60 -3.05 7.09
CA ALA A 30 -1.16 -1.89 7.84
C ALA A 30 -2.29 -1.29 8.70
N TRP A 31 -3.49 -1.16 8.14
CA TRP A 31 -4.67 -0.73 8.90
C TRP A 31 -4.94 -1.64 10.10
N LYS A 32 -4.96 -2.96 9.89
CA LYS A 32 -5.16 -3.93 10.98
C LYS A 32 -4.06 -3.85 12.04
N ALA A 33 -2.82 -3.59 11.66
CA ALA A 33 -1.72 -3.40 12.60
C ALA A 33 -1.94 -2.16 13.47
N GLU A 34 -2.39 -1.05 12.89
CA GLU A 34 -2.72 0.16 13.65
C GLU A 34 -3.90 -0.05 14.59
N LEU A 35 -4.97 -0.71 14.14
CA LEU A 35 -6.11 -1.02 15.01
C LEU A 35 -5.68 -1.79 16.26
N LYS A 36 -4.79 -2.79 16.11
CA LYS A 36 -4.22 -3.53 17.24
C LYS A 36 -3.38 -2.65 18.16
N ARG A 37 -2.65 -1.68 17.60
CA ARG A 37 -1.81 -0.75 18.38
C ARG A 37 -2.64 0.23 19.20
N VAL A 38 -3.78 0.68 18.66
CA VAL A 38 -4.63 1.71 19.30
C VAL A 38 -5.82 1.14 20.07
N ALA A 39 -6.11 -0.16 19.94
CA ALA A 39 -7.15 -0.82 20.73
C ALA A 39 -6.87 -0.62 22.23
N PRO A 40 -7.82 -0.05 23.01
CA PRO A 40 -7.62 0.17 24.44
C PRO A 40 -7.39 -1.17 25.16
N ALA A 41 -6.46 -1.19 26.13
CA ALA A 41 -6.24 -2.34 27.01
C ALA A 41 -7.47 -2.66 27.89
N GLU A 42 -8.38 -1.69 28.04
CA GLU A 42 -9.64 -1.83 28.77
C GLU A 42 -10.72 -2.38 27.84
N ALA A 43 -10.88 -3.70 27.86
CA ALA A 43 -11.95 -4.44 27.21
C ALA A 43 -13.33 -4.05 27.81
N GLY A 44 -13.84 -2.89 27.45
CA GLY A 44 -15.18 -2.41 27.82
C GLY A 44 -15.87 -1.58 26.73
N GLY A 45 -15.18 -1.25 25.64
CA GLY A 45 -15.74 -0.53 24.50
C GLY A 45 -16.57 -1.46 23.61
N SER A 46 -17.80 -1.08 23.30
CA SER A 46 -18.77 -1.86 22.53
C SER A 46 -18.17 -2.44 21.23
N GLY A 47 -18.37 -3.74 21.01
CA GLY A 47 -17.84 -4.47 19.85
C GLY A 47 -18.21 -3.87 18.47
N ASN A 48 -19.17 -2.95 18.43
CA ASN A 48 -19.57 -2.22 17.23
C ASN A 48 -18.44 -1.32 16.68
N ALA A 49 -17.63 -0.68 17.53
CA ALA A 49 -16.57 0.22 17.06
C ALA A 49 -15.44 -0.54 16.36
N ALA A 50 -15.03 -1.68 16.91
CA ALA A 50 -14.01 -2.53 16.31
C ALA A 50 -14.47 -3.07 14.94
N VAL A 51 -15.72 -3.53 14.84
CA VAL A 51 -16.31 -4.01 13.58
C VAL A 51 -16.36 -2.91 12.52
N VAL A 52 -16.78 -1.69 12.88
CA VAL A 52 -16.80 -0.55 11.95
C VAL A 52 -15.39 -0.22 11.46
N LEU A 53 -14.43 -0.15 12.38
CA LEU A 53 -13.04 0.15 12.03
C LEU A 53 -12.41 -0.93 11.14
N GLU A 54 -12.67 -2.21 11.40
CA GLU A 54 -12.23 -3.29 10.52
C GLU A 54 -12.87 -3.18 9.13
N GLY A 55 -14.17 -2.88 9.06
CA GLY A 55 -14.90 -2.66 7.82
C GLY A 55 -14.35 -1.49 6.99
N GLU A 56 -13.94 -0.40 7.62
CA GLU A 56 -13.30 0.73 6.93
C GLU A 56 -11.97 0.33 6.28
N GLY A 57 -11.16 -0.49 6.94
CA GLY A 57 -9.92 -1.01 6.35
C GLY A 57 -10.15 -1.90 5.13
N GLU A 58 -11.24 -2.67 5.13
CA GLU A 58 -11.65 -3.47 3.97
C GLU A 58 -12.15 -2.60 2.82
N ARG A 59 -12.99 -1.60 3.13
CA ARG A 59 -13.51 -0.65 2.14
C ARG A 59 -12.39 0.12 1.46
N LEU A 60 -11.45 0.69 2.22
CA LEU A 60 -10.32 1.46 1.69
C LEU A 60 -9.42 0.62 0.78
N SER A 61 -9.13 -0.62 1.18
CA SER A 61 -8.34 -1.56 0.38
C SER A 61 -9.04 -1.94 -0.93
N ALA A 62 -10.36 -2.16 -0.88
CA ALA A 62 -11.16 -2.46 -2.07
C ALA A 62 -11.25 -1.27 -3.04
N GLU A 63 -11.53 -0.07 -2.52
CA GLU A 63 -11.57 1.17 -3.31
C GLU A 63 -10.23 1.44 -3.99
N TRP A 64 -9.14 1.41 -3.22
CA TRP A 64 -7.79 1.56 -3.77
C TRP A 64 -7.50 0.54 -4.87
N THR A 65 -7.89 -0.73 -4.67
CA THR A 65 -7.64 -1.79 -5.66
C THR A 65 -8.41 -1.54 -6.96
N LEU A 66 -9.66 -1.10 -6.87
CA LEU A 66 -10.48 -0.75 -8.03
C LEU A 66 -9.90 0.44 -8.79
N ASP A 67 -9.46 1.47 -8.06
CA ASP A 67 -8.86 2.67 -8.64
C ASP A 67 -7.52 2.37 -9.30
N CYS A 68 -6.65 1.61 -8.64
CA CYS A 68 -5.38 1.16 -9.21
C CYS A 68 -5.57 0.39 -10.51
N LYS A 69 -6.53 -0.55 -10.55
CA LYS A 69 -6.81 -1.32 -11.77
C LYS A 69 -7.34 -0.46 -12.91
N ARG A 70 -8.12 0.57 -12.59
CA ARG A 70 -8.69 1.48 -13.59
C ARG A 70 -7.67 2.47 -14.13
N GLU A 71 -6.78 2.97 -13.27
CA GLU A 71 -5.97 4.16 -13.56
C GLU A 71 -4.48 3.85 -13.73
N LEU A 72 -3.96 2.84 -13.04
CA LEU A 72 -2.53 2.54 -13.01
C LEU A 72 -2.18 1.24 -13.74
N ALA A 73 -3.10 0.28 -13.88
CA ALA A 73 -2.80 -0.96 -14.58
C ALA A 73 -2.37 -0.69 -16.04
N GLY A 74 -1.20 -1.22 -16.43
CA GLY A 74 -0.60 -0.96 -17.73
C GLY A 74 0.27 0.30 -17.80
N SER A 75 0.28 1.13 -16.75
CA SER A 75 1.15 2.29 -16.63
C SER A 75 2.50 1.91 -16.03
N GLU A 76 3.55 2.62 -16.44
CA GLU A 76 4.88 2.51 -15.84
C GLU A 76 4.88 3.15 -14.45
N VAL A 77 5.46 2.45 -13.47
CA VAL A 77 5.61 2.92 -12.09
C VAL A 77 7.05 2.71 -11.61
N ASP A 78 7.45 3.49 -10.61
CA ASP A 78 8.74 3.29 -9.96
C ASP A 78 8.78 1.93 -9.24
N PRO A 79 9.71 1.03 -9.58
CA PRO A 79 9.79 -0.28 -8.94
C PRO A 79 10.11 -0.19 -7.44
N GLY A 80 10.86 0.83 -7.01
CA GLY A 80 11.22 1.05 -5.61
C GLY A 80 10.04 1.50 -4.76
N GLU A 81 9.21 2.41 -5.27
CA GLU A 81 7.97 2.84 -4.65
C GLU A 81 7.01 1.66 -4.46
N LEU A 82 6.78 0.87 -5.52
CA LEU A 82 5.89 -0.28 -5.46
C LEU A 82 6.38 -1.35 -4.47
N ASP A 83 7.69 -1.59 -4.45
CA ASP A 83 8.33 -2.52 -3.52
C ASP A 83 8.27 -2.02 -2.07
N CYS A 84 8.33 -0.70 -1.85
CA CYS A 84 8.08 -0.09 -0.54
C CYS A 84 6.63 -0.32 -0.08
N LEU A 85 5.65 0.05 -0.93
CA LEU A 85 4.22 -0.04 -0.62
C LEU A 85 3.79 -1.47 -0.27
N THR A 86 4.32 -2.46 -0.98
CA THR A 86 3.99 -3.88 -0.74
C THR A 86 4.63 -4.45 0.53
N ARG A 87 5.76 -3.88 0.99
CA ARG A 87 6.44 -4.32 2.21
C ARG A 87 5.96 -3.64 3.47
N ALA A 88 5.47 -2.40 3.39
CA ALA A 88 5.02 -1.63 4.53
C ALA A 88 4.00 -2.40 5.39
N LYS A 89 4.15 -2.28 6.72
CA LYS A 89 3.38 -2.98 7.75
C LYS A 89 2.64 -2.02 8.68
N THR A 90 2.92 -0.73 8.60
CA THR A 90 2.28 0.31 9.42
C THR A 90 1.83 1.46 8.53
N LEU A 91 0.92 2.31 9.04
CA LEU A 91 0.51 3.50 8.29
C LEU A 91 1.66 4.53 8.20
N GLU A 92 2.59 4.52 9.15
CA GLU A 92 3.79 5.35 9.13
C GLU A 92 4.75 4.93 8.00
N GLU A 93 5.02 3.64 7.86
CA GLU A 93 5.84 3.11 6.77
C GLU A 93 5.23 3.40 5.39
N LEU A 94 3.91 3.24 5.25
CA LEU A 94 3.20 3.58 4.00
C LEU A 94 3.35 5.06 3.63
N ARG A 95 3.28 5.97 4.60
CA ARG A 95 3.53 7.40 4.37
C ARG A 95 4.96 7.66 3.90
N GLY A 96 5.93 6.90 4.39
CA GLY A 96 7.33 6.99 3.99
C GLY A 96 7.58 6.59 2.54
N CYS A 97 6.76 5.72 1.94
CA CYS A 97 6.94 5.26 0.58
C CYS A 97 6.72 6.35 -0.50
N ALA A 98 5.94 7.38 -0.17
CA ALA A 98 5.67 8.52 -1.06
C ALA A 98 6.52 9.76 -0.73
N ALA A 99 7.47 9.64 0.20
CA ALA A 99 8.34 10.76 0.56
C ALA A 99 9.42 10.95 -0.52
N PRO A 100 9.68 12.20 -0.97
CA PRO A 100 10.68 12.51 -2.01
C PRO A 100 12.12 12.28 -1.55
#